data_AF-L9Y7M8-F1
#
_entry.id   AF-L9Y7M8-F1
#
_cell.length_a   1.000
_cell.length_b   1.000
_cell.length_c   1.000
_cell.angle_alpha   90.00
_cell.angle_beta   90.00
_cell.angle_gamma   90.00
#
_symmetry.space_group_name_H-M   'P 1'
#
loop_
_entity.id
_entity.type
_entity.pdbx_description
1 polymer ?
#
loop_
_entity_poly.entity_id
_entity_poly.type
_entity_poly.pdbx_seq_one_letter_code
_entity_poly.pdbx_strand_id
1 'polypeptide(L)'
;MSTHSPPTDRSETDPARTERTEITEIRQKLARNCEEIRTDDPELYNQIQAWIRESLSIPDGNVGSAVNSRLRELKRGNKMRDHRGVEDPEAAFPDACDGCEHYGVACPMVKRHSVTKTRERYIRNADSDEELVNNLTDLAIEWDCQVVLGVLEDYQDQYQEYIAEGYDLHSKMWGVLRGEPTGEDQLEGVETSFDESPPPEVEADVQETVDAVMGDDEDEADSQ
;
A
#
# COMPACT_ATOMS: atom_id res chain seq x y z
N MET A 1 -0.57 21.53 53.37
CA MET A 1 0.37 20.87 52.43
C MET A 1 -0.44 19.86 51.63
N SER A 2 -0.90 20.26 50.44
CA SER A 2 -1.71 19.41 49.58
C SER A 2 -0.80 18.65 48.62
N THR A 3 -0.74 17.34 48.81
CA THR A 3 -0.09 16.41 47.88
C THR A 3 -1.09 16.09 46.76
N HIS A 4 -1.01 16.80 45.64
CA HIS A 4 -1.63 16.35 44.39
C HIS A 4 -0.67 15.38 43.71
N SER A 5 -1.00 14.09 43.79
CA SER A 5 -0.44 13.08 42.88
C SER A 5 -1.01 13.34 41.47
N PRO A 6 -0.18 13.42 40.42
CA PRO A 6 -0.68 13.54 39.06
C PRO A 6 -1.38 12.23 38.64
N PRO A 7 -2.46 12.28 37.83
CA PRO A 7 -3.07 11.08 37.30
C PRO A 7 -2.05 10.40 36.39
N THR A 8 -1.69 9.17 36.75
CA THR A 8 -0.90 8.30 35.87
C THR A 8 -1.87 7.79 34.82
N ASP A 9 -2.04 8.55 33.76
CA ASP A 9 -2.73 8.10 32.55
C ASP A 9 -1.83 7.06 31.88
N ARG A 10 -1.88 5.85 32.43
CA ARG A 10 -1.38 4.65 31.77
C ARG A 10 -2.44 4.38 30.70
N SER A 11 -2.22 4.90 29.51
CA SER A 11 -2.83 4.35 28.32
C SER A 11 -2.37 2.90 28.23
N GLU A 12 -3.15 2.00 28.84
CA GLU A 12 -3.12 0.57 28.60
C GLU A 12 -3.26 0.42 27.08
N THR A 13 -2.12 0.18 26.44
CA THR A 13 -2.09 -0.19 25.03
C THR A 13 -2.74 -1.55 24.98
N ASP A 14 -4.02 -1.56 24.66
CA ASP A 14 -4.84 -2.76 24.54
C ASP A 14 -4.18 -3.69 23.51
N PRO A 15 -3.63 -4.86 23.91
CA PRO A 15 -2.98 -5.77 22.98
C PRO A 15 -3.98 -6.35 21.97
N ALA A 16 -5.29 -6.19 22.21
CA ALA A 16 -6.34 -6.64 21.31
C ALA A 16 -6.59 -5.68 20.13
N ARG A 17 -6.07 -4.45 20.16
CA ARG A 17 -6.10 -3.54 19.01
C ARG A 17 -4.87 -3.74 18.13
N THR A 18 -4.52 -5.00 17.88
CA THR A 18 -3.70 -5.34 16.71
C THR A 18 -4.58 -5.05 15.50
N GLU A 19 -4.47 -3.85 14.95
CA GLU A 19 -5.19 -3.41 13.76
C GLU A 19 -5.01 -4.48 12.68
N ARG A 20 -6.13 -5.09 12.27
CA ARG A 20 -6.12 -6.14 11.26
C ARG A 20 -5.84 -5.48 9.92
N THR A 21 -4.67 -5.77 9.38
CA THR A 21 -4.31 -5.38 8.01
C THR A 21 -5.16 -6.19 7.03
N GLU A 22 -5.41 -5.62 5.85
CA GLU A 22 -6.26 -6.25 4.83
C GLU A 22 -5.74 -7.63 4.42
N ILE A 23 -4.42 -7.79 4.27
CA ILE A 23 -3.76 -9.10 4.04
C ILE A 23 -4.08 -10.10 5.17
N THR A 24 -4.10 -9.65 6.43
CA THR A 24 -4.43 -10.53 7.56
C THR A 24 -5.89 -11.01 7.48
N GLU A 25 -6.81 -10.16 7.04
CA GLU A 25 -8.20 -10.55 6.83
C GLU A 25 -8.35 -11.55 5.69
N ILE A 26 -7.69 -11.31 4.55
CA ILE A 26 -7.71 -12.22 3.40
C ILE A 26 -7.13 -13.58 3.81
N ARG A 27 -5.97 -13.60 4.50
CA ARG A 27 -5.36 -14.82 5.02
C ARG A 27 -6.32 -15.59 5.92
N GLN A 28 -7.04 -14.90 6.80
CA GLN A 28 -8.00 -15.54 7.70
C GLN A 28 -9.20 -16.12 6.93
N LYS A 29 -9.70 -15.41 5.91
CA LYS A 29 -10.81 -15.87 5.05
C LYS A 29 -10.40 -17.11 4.25
N LEU A 30 -9.24 -17.07 3.61
CA LEU A 30 -8.69 -18.20 2.84
C LEU A 30 -8.39 -19.41 3.73
N ALA A 31 -7.66 -19.21 4.84
CA ALA A 31 -7.29 -20.31 5.73
C ALA A 31 -8.50 -21.03 6.34
N ARG A 32 -9.62 -20.33 6.54
CA ARG A 32 -10.84 -20.90 7.11
C ARG A 32 -11.50 -21.93 6.18
N ASN A 33 -11.55 -21.63 4.88
CA ASN A 33 -12.38 -22.39 3.93
C ASN A 33 -11.55 -23.22 2.94
N CYS A 34 -10.23 -22.98 2.82
CA CYS A 34 -9.40 -23.66 1.82
C CYS A 34 -9.39 -25.19 1.95
N GLU A 35 -9.59 -25.73 3.16
CA GLU A 35 -9.61 -27.17 3.38
C GLU A 35 -10.76 -27.87 2.65
N GLU A 36 -11.89 -27.18 2.50
CA GLU A 36 -13.12 -27.70 1.90
C GLU A 36 -12.95 -27.93 0.39
N ILE A 37 -12.16 -27.10 -0.29
CA ILE A 37 -11.90 -27.22 -1.72
C ILE A 37 -10.78 -28.20 -2.07
N ARG A 38 -10.08 -28.80 -1.10
CA ARG A 38 -8.90 -29.65 -1.36
C ARG A 38 -9.19 -30.78 -2.34
N THR A 39 -10.37 -31.38 -2.25
CA THR A 39 -10.75 -32.53 -3.07
C THR A 39 -11.33 -32.08 -4.42
N ASP A 40 -12.08 -30.99 -4.42
CA ASP A 40 -12.81 -30.50 -5.60
C ASP A 40 -11.93 -29.70 -6.55
N ASP A 41 -10.95 -28.94 -6.01
CA ASP A 41 -9.94 -28.22 -6.79
C ASP A 41 -8.57 -28.26 -6.06
N PRO A 42 -7.78 -29.34 -6.26
CA PRO A 42 -6.47 -29.50 -5.65
C PRO A 42 -5.45 -28.46 -6.11
N GLU A 43 -5.60 -27.91 -7.31
CA GLU A 43 -4.68 -26.91 -7.85
C GLU A 43 -4.88 -25.57 -7.13
N LEU A 44 -6.13 -25.09 -7.08
CA LEU A 44 -6.48 -23.88 -6.34
C LEU A 44 -6.15 -23.99 -4.85
N TYR A 45 -6.35 -25.17 -4.24
CA TYR A 45 -5.89 -25.44 -2.88
C TYR A 45 -4.39 -25.16 -2.71
N ASN A 46 -3.56 -25.68 -3.62
CA ASN A 46 -2.11 -25.48 -3.56
C ASN A 46 -1.72 -24.02 -3.79
N GLN A 47 -2.38 -23.32 -4.70
CA GLN A 47 -2.19 -21.89 -4.93
C GLN A 47 -2.49 -21.08 -3.66
N ILE A 48 -3.63 -21.33 -3.00
CA ILE A 48 -3.99 -20.68 -1.74
C ILE A 48 -2.97 -20.98 -0.64
N GLN A 49 -2.49 -22.21 -0.52
CA GLN A 49 -1.47 -22.57 0.48
C GLN A 49 -0.12 -21.90 0.21
N ALA A 50 0.27 -21.77 -1.06
CA ALA A 50 1.47 -21.04 -1.46
C ALA A 50 1.35 -19.56 -1.08
N TRP A 51 0.25 -18.92 -1.50
CA TRP A 51 -0.03 -17.52 -1.18
C TRP A 51 -0.07 -17.26 0.33
N ILE A 52 -0.73 -18.12 1.13
CA ILE A 52 -0.74 -17.99 2.59
C ILE A 52 0.69 -18.03 3.13
N ARG A 53 1.53 -18.95 2.68
CA ARG A 53 2.93 -19.07 3.14
C ARG A 53 3.76 -17.86 2.76
N GLU A 54 3.62 -17.39 1.54
CA GLU A 54 4.38 -16.24 1.03
C GLU A 54 3.94 -14.94 1.71
N SER A 55 2.64 -14.76 1.93
CA SER A 55 2.11 -13.61 2.67
C SER A 55 2.65 -13.50 4.10
N LEU A 56 3.12 -14.59 4.72
CA LEU A 56 3.75 -14.55 6.05
C LEU A 56 5.15 -13.93 6.03
N SER A 57 5.82 -13.92 4.87
CA SER A 57 7.11 -13.26 4.70
C SER A 57 6.97 -11.74 4.59
N ILE A 58 5.76 -11.25 4.26
CA ILE A 58 5.40 -9.84 4.35
C ILE A 58 5.16 -9.53 5.83
N PRO A 59 6.01 -8.72 6.49
CA PRO A 59 6.00 -8.54 7.94
C PRO A 59 4.65 -7.98 8.42
N ASP A 60 3.79 -8.84 8.96
CA ASP A 60 2.41 -8.60 9.45
C ASP A 60 1.53 -7.68 8.58
N GLY A 61 1.95 -7.38 7.35
CA GLY A 61 1.36 -6.35 6.49
C GLY A 61 1.40 -4.95 7.09
N ASN A 62 2.37 -4.59 7.95
CA ASN A 62 2.46 -3.24 8.53
C ASN A 62 3.72 -2.52 8.03
N VAL A 63 3.52 -1.48 7.22
CA VAL A 63 4.58 -0.63 6.65
C VAL A 63 5.52 -0.03 7.71
N GLY A 64 4.99 0.30 8.90
CA GLY A 64 5.78 0.81 10.01
C GLY A 64 6.80 -0.21 10.54
N SER A 65 6.43 -1.50 10.53
CA SER A 65 7.33 -2.61 10.86
C SER A 65 8.41 -2.80 9.80
N ALA A 66 8.06 -2.70 8.51
CA ALA A 66 9.01 -2.77 7.41
C ALA A 66 10.07 -1.64 7.50
N VAL A 67 9.61 -0.39 7.64
CA VAL A 67 10.50 0.79 7.79
C VAL A 67 11.40 0.65 9.01
N ASN A 68 10.85 0.27 10.18
CA ASN A 68 11.68 0.10 11.39
C ASN A 68 12.70 -1.04 11.25
N SER A 69 12.33 -2.15 10.60
CA SER A 69 13.25 -3.26 10.35
C SER A 69 14.40 -2.82 9.44
N ARG A 70 14.10 -2.12 8.34
CA ARG A 70 15.13 -1.57 7.45
C ARG A 70 16.06 -0.60 8.16
N LEU A 71 15.52 0.35 8.93
CA LEU A 71 16.33 1.32 9.70
C LEU A 71 17.20 0.63 10.77
N ARG A 72 16.72 -0.46 11.37
CA ARG A 72 17.51 -1.26 12.31
C ARG A 72 18.63 -2.02 11.61
N GLU A 73 18.39 -2.57 10.43
CA GLU A 73 19.41 -3.24 9.62
C GLU A 73 20.51 -2.28 9.19
N LEU A 74 20.13 -1.10 8.68
CA LEU A 74 21.07 -0.02 8.38
C LEU A 74 21.98 0.27 9.59
N LYS A 75 21.40 0.35 10.79
CA LYS A 75 22.14 0.57 12.04
C LYS A 75 22.96 -0.64 12.50
N ARG A 76 22.55 -1.87 12.17
CA ARG A 76 23.16 -3.12 12.68
C ARG A 76 24.56 -3.37 12.09
N GLY A 77 24.85 -2.82 10.91
CA GLY A 77 26.18 -2.85 10.28
C GLY A 77 26.98 -1.55 10.40
N ASN A 78 26.32 -0.43 10.70
CA ASN A 78 26.90 0.90 10.51
C ASN A 78 26.71 1.77 11.76
N LYS A 79 27.75 2.51 12.17
CA LYS A 79 27.62 3.42 13.32
C LYS A 79 26.72 4.62 13.00
N MET A 80 26.53 4.96 11.72
CA MET A 80 25.64 6.00 11.19
C MET A 80 25.91 7.37 11.82
N ARG A 81 27.18 7.62 12.14
CA ARG A 81 27.73 8.90 12.60
C ARG A 81 29.25 8.86 12.57
N ASP A 82 29.86 10.03 12.41
CA ASP A 82 31.27 10.19 12.70
C ASP A 82 31.56 9.81 14.17
N HIS A 83 32.67 9.09 14.35
CA HIS A 83 33.13 8.64 15.65
C HIS A 83 34.65 8.48 15.68
N ARG A 84 35.20 8.74 16.87
CA ARG A 84 36.63 8.69 17.12
C ARG A 84 37.24 7.35 16.69
N GLY A 85 38.30 7.41 15.89
CA GLY A 85 39.07 6.24 15.44
C GLY A 85 38.73 5.74 14.04
N VAL A 86 37.99 6.53 13.24
CA VAL A 86 37.74 6.27 11.82
C VAL A 86 38.38 7.40 11.02
N GLU A 87 39.15 7.05 10.00
CA GLU A 87 39.82 8.01 9.11
C GLU A 87 38.87 8.55 8.04
N ASP A 88 37.91 7.72 7.62
CA ASP A 88 36.88 8.07 6.64
C ASP A 88 35.47 7.97 7.27
N PRO A 89 34.83 9.10 7.59
CA PRO A 89 33.49 9.13 8.18
C PRO A 89 32.42 8.45 7.31
N GLU A 90 32.62 8.38 5.99
CA GLU A 90 31.71 7.76 5.03
C GLU A 90 31.63 6.24 5.23
N ALA A 91 32.73 5.60 5.61
CA ALA A 91 32.76 4.18 5.98
C ALA A 91 31.88 3.82 7.19
N ALA A 92 31.34 4.81 7.91
CA ALA A 92 30.35 4.59 8.97
C ALA A 92 28.91 4.51 8.46
N PHE A 93 28.69 4.56 7.15
CA PHE A 93 27.41 4.53 6.46
C PHE A 93 27.42 3.45 5.35
N PRO A 94 26.25 2.87 5.03
CA PRO A 94 26.12 1.96 3.90
C PRO A 94 26.04 2.71 2.57
N ASP A 95 26.43 2.04 1.49
CA ASP A 95 26.38 2.56 0.11
C ASP A 95 24.97 3.03 -0.30
N ALA A 96 23.93 2.43 0.27
CA ALA A 96 22.54 2.85 0.05
C ALA A 96 22.22 4.28 0.55
N CYS A 97 23.14 4.92 1.27
CA CYS A 97 23.04 6.31 1.70
C CYS A 97 23.98 7.24 0.92
N ASP A 98 24.69 6.73 -0.10
CA ASP A 98 25.50 7.56 -0.99
C ASP A 98 24.61 8.62 -1.67
N GLY A 99 25.10 9.87 -1.71
CA GLY A 99 24.33 11.03 -2.17
C GLY A 99 23.43 11.70 -1.14
N CYS A 100 23.27 11.16 0.08
CA CYS A 100 22.53 11.83 1.16
C CYS A 100 23.33 13.02 1.73
N GLU A 101 22.67 14.16 1.97
CA GLU A 101 23.33 15.36 2.56
C GLU A 101 23.95 15.12 3.95
N HIS A 102 23.55 14.04 4.62
CA HIS A 102 24.03 13.66 5.95
C HIS A 102 25.03 12.50 5.93
N TYR A 103 25.41 12.03 4.74
CA TYR A 103 26.42 10.99 4.55
C TYR A 103 27.76 11.42 5.18
N GLY A 104 28.43 10.52 5.89
CA GLY A 104 29.63 10.82 6.66
C GLY A 104 29.43 11.63 7.96
N VAL A 105 28.25 12.23 8.21
CA VAL A 105 28.03 13.09 9.39
C VAL A 105 27.20 12.37 10.46
N ALA A 106 25.88 12.26 10.28
CA ALA A 106 24.97 11.56 11.17
C ALA A 106 23.60 11.38 10.52
N CYS A 107 23.11 10.13 10.41
CA CYS A 107 21.79 9.88 9.85
C CYS A 107 20.67 10.42 10.78
N PRO A 108 19.82 11.36 10.32
CA PRO A 108 18.76 11.93 11.15
C PRO A 108 17.68 10.89 11.47
N MET A 109 17.31 10.04 10.51
CA MET A 109 16.28 9.01 10.67
C MET A 109 16.62 7.98 11.76
N VAL A 110 17.91 7.76 12.03
CA VAL A 110 18.38 6.75 13.00
C VAL A 110 18.87 7.38 14.31
N LYS A 111 19.49 8.56 14.26
CA LYS A 111 20.17 9.16 15.43
C LYS A 111 19.44 10.35 16.03
N ARG A 112 18.65 11.07 15.25
CA ARG A 112 17.96 12.27 15.75
C ARG A 112 16.72 11.84 16.53
N HIS A 113 16.70 12.18 17.82
CA HIS A 113 15.63 11.79 18.73
C HIS A 113 14.26 12.31 18.28
N SER A 114 14.20 13.57 17.82
CA SER A 114 12.94 14.16 17.35
C SER A 114 12.35 13.38 16.17
N VAL A 115 13.17 13.03 15.18
CA VAL A 115 12.75 12.28 13.99
C VAL A 115 12.30 10.87 14.35
N THR A 116 13.06 10.20 15.22
CA THR A 116 12.67 8.87 15.73
C THR A 116 11.33 8.92 16.47
N LYS A 117 11.11 9.95 17.30
CA LYS A 117 9.84 10.14 18.02
C LYS A 117 8.69 10.46 17.10
N THR A 118 8.89 11.31 16.09
CA THR A 118 7.88 11.62 15.07
C THR A 118 7.49 10.35 14.31
N ARG A 119 8.45 9.56 13.83
CA ARG A 119 8.19 8.26 13.19
C ARG A 119 7.41 7.31 14.10
N GLU A 120 7.88 7.11 15.33
CA GLU A 120 7.19 6.25 16.31
C GLU A 120 5.76 6.72 16.61
N ARG A 121 5.52 8.03 16.58
CA ARG A 121 4.19 8.61 16.75
C ARG A 121 3.30 8.31 15.55
N TYR A 122 3.78 8.51 14.32
CA TYR A 122 3.01 8.17 13.12
C TYR A 122 2.61 6.69 13.11
N ILE A 123 3.57 5.79 13.37
CA ILE A 123 3.31 4.35 13.42
C ILE A 123 2.27 3.97 14.48
N ARG A 124 2.21 4.68 15.61
CA ARG A 124 1.26 4.38 16.69
C ARG A 124 -0.13 4.98 16.45
N ASN A 125 -0.20 6.11 15.76
CA ASN A 125 -1.38 6.97 15.75
C ASN A 125 -2.11 7.01 14.41
N ALA A 126 -1.53 6.48 13.33
CA ALA A 126 -2.20 6.42 12.05
C ALA A 126 -3.44 5.53 12.16
N ASP A 127 -4.56 6.00 11.62
CA ASP A 127 -5.83 5.27 11.63
C ASP A 127 -5.95 4.29 10.43
N SER A 128 -5.01 4.37 9.47
CA SER A 128 -4.94 3.48 8.29
C SER A 128 -3.51 3.33 7.76
N ASP A 129 -3.28 2.27 6.96
CA ASP A 129 -2.01 2.05 6.25
C ASP A 129 -1.72 3.20 5.27
N GLU A 130 -2.72 3.70 4.56
CA GLU A 130 -2.57 4.83 3.63
C GLU A 130 -2.10 6.10 4.35
N GLU A 131 -2.74 6.43 5.47
CA GLU A 131 -2.33 7.57 6.30
C GLU A 131 -0.90 7.38 6.83
N LEU A 132 -0.56 6.16 7.27
CA LEU A 132 0.79 5.86 7.73
C LEU A 132 1.83 6.02 6.62
N VAL A 133 1.55 5.51 5.42
CA VAL A 133 2.45 5.65 4.27
C VAL A 133 2.65 7.13 3.94
N ASN A 134 1.59 7.92 3.83
CA ASN A 134 1.69 9.35 3.53
C ASN A 134 2.53 10.09 4.59
N ASN A 135 2.26 9.86 5.88
CA ASN A 135 3.03 10.46 6.97
C ASN A 135 4.52 10.07 6.94
N LEU A 136 4.83 8.81 6.59
CA LEU A 136 6.21 8.33 6.50
C LEU A 136 6.92 8.85 5.25
N THR A 137 6.19 9.01 4.13
CA THR A 137 6.69 9.62 2.90
C THR A 137 7.05 11.08 3.14
N ASP A 138 6.15 11.87 3.74
CA ASP A 138 6.42 13.27 4.08
C ASP A 138 7.65 13.41 4.97
N LEU A 139 7.75 12.55 5.99
CA LEU A 139 8.92 12.52 6.86
C LEU A 139 10.20 12.13 6.11
N ALA A 140 10.13 11.18 5.19
CA ALA A 140 11.28 10.77 4.40
C ALA A 140 11.73 11.89 3.44
N ILE A 141 10.80 12.62 2.84
CA ILE A 141 11.08 13.79 1.98
C ILE A 141 11.71 14.91 2.82
N GLU A 142 11.15 15.23 4.00
CA GLU A 142 11.68 16.28 4.88
C GLU A 142 13.16 16.04 5.26
N TRP A 143 13.56 14.78 5.41
CA TRP A 143 14.91 14.38 5.81
C TRP A 143 15.74 13.77 4.66
N ASP A 144 15.30 13.93 3.41
CA ASP A 144 15.90 13.39 2.19
C ASP A 144 16.38 11.93 2.34
N CYS A 145 15.52 11.08 2.90
CA CYS A 145 15.85 9.69 3.21
C CYS A 145 15.39 8.73 2.12
N GLN A 146 16.24 8.55 1.11
CA GLN A 146 16.00 7.65 -0.02
C GLN A 146 15.79 6.19 0.40
N VAL A 147 16.44 5.72 1.47
CA VAL A 147 16.23 4.34 1.96
C VAL A 147 14.81 4.11 2.46
N VAL A 148 14.21 5.11 3.12
CA VAL A 148 12.83 4.97 3.61
C VAL A 148 11.86 5.09 2.45
N LEU A 149 12.09 6.00 1.50
CA LEU A 149 11.29 6.10 0.28
C LEU A 149 11.27 4.78 -0.49
N GLY A 150 12.43 4.16 -0.72
CA GLY A 150 12.50 2.87 -1.40
C GLY A 150 11.74 1.76 -0.67
N VAL A 151 11.76 1.72 0.67
CA VAL A 151 10.94 0.74 1.43
C VAL A 151 9.45 1.00 1.28
N LEU A 152 9.02 2.26 1.22
CA LEU A 152 7.61 2.61 1.06
C LEU A 152 7.11 2.27 -0.34
N GLU A 153 7.93 2.50 -1.37
CA GLU A 153 7.66 2.11 -2.75
C GLU A 153 7.58 0.58 -2.90
N ASP A 154 8.62 -0.14 -2.44
CA ASP A 154 8.65 -1.60 -2.43
C ASP A 154 7.43 -2.17 -1.69
N TYR A 155 7.03 -1.54 -0.57
CA TYR A 155 5.86 -1.93 0.19
C TYR A 155 4.58 -1.70 -0.61
N GLN A 156 4.40 -0.54 -1.23
CA GLN A 156 3.18 -0.25 -2.00
C GLN A 156 3.02 -1.23 -3.17
N ASP A 157 4.08 -1.47 -3.92
CA ASP A 157 4.05 -2.36 -5.09
C ASP A 157 3.72 -3.80 -4.67
N GLN A 158 4.48 -4.34 -3.72
CA GLN A 158 4.28 -5.72 -3.27
C GLN A 158 2.95 -5.90 -2.53
N TYR A 159 2.56 -4.95 -1.68
CA TYR A 159 1.34 -5.08 -0.87
C TYR A 159 0.07 -5.06 -1.73
N GLN A 160 0.01 -4.21 -2.74
CA GLN A 160 -1.14 -4.14 -3.65
C GLN A 160 -1.26 -5.41 -4.51
N GLU A 161 -0.15 -5.93 -5.03
CA GLU A 161 -0.14 -7.17 -5.79
C GLU A 161 -0.66 -8.35 -4.95
N TYR A 162 -0.17 -8.49 -3.71
CA TYR A 162 -0.60 -9.56 -2.82
C TYR A 162 -2.07 -9.44 -2.41
N ILE A 163 -2.58 -8.23 -2.18
CA ILE A 163 -4.00 -8.01 -1.89
C ILE A 163 -4.85 -8.43 -3.08
N ALA A 164 -4.50 -7.99 -4.29
CA ALA A 164 -5.25 -8.32 -5.50
C ALA A 164 -5.30 -9.82 -5.74
N GLU A 165 -4.15 -10.50 -5.65
CA GLU A 165 -4.06 -11.96 -5.79
C GLU A 165 -4.87 -12.69 -4.70
N GLY A 166 -4.77 -12.23 -3.46
CA GLY A 166 -5.50 -12.82 -2.35
C GLY A 166 -7.03 -12.72 -2.51
N TYR A 167 -7.54 -11.61 -3.05
CA TYR A 167 -8.97 -11.48 -3.39
C TYR A 167 -9.39 -12.36 -4.57
N ASP A 168 -8.55 -12.46 -5.61
CA ASP A 168 -8.80 -13.34 -6.75
C ASP A 168 -8.91 -14.81 -6.29
N LEU A 169 -7.94 -15.28 -5.50
CA LEU A 169 -7.95 -16.61 -4.89
C LEU A 169 -9.20 -16.84 -4.01
N HIS A 170 -9.60 -15.83 -3.24
CA HIS A 170 -10.80 -15.91 -2.41
C HIS A 170 -12.08 -16.01 -3.27
N SER A 171 -12.17 -15.25 -4.36
CA SER A 171 -13.27 -15.33 -5.32
C SER A 171 -13.35 -16.72 -5.98
N LYS A 172 -12.22 -17.23 -6.49
CA LYS A 172 -12.12 -18.57 -7.10
C LYS A 172 -12.56 -19.66 -6.12
N MET A 173 -12.07 -19.61 -4.87
CA MET A 173 -12.43 -20.57 -3.83
C MET A 173 -13.94 -20.57 -3.57
N TRP A 174 -14.55 -19.39 -3.49
CA TRP A 174 -16.00 -19.28 -3.31
C TRP A 174 -16.81 -19.73 -4.53
N GLY A 175 -16.26 -19.64 -5.74
CA GLY A 175 -16.86 -20.21 -6.95
C GLY A 175 -16.95 -21.73 -6.85
N VAL A 176 -15.83 -22.38 -6.48
CA VAL A 176 -15.77 -23.84 -6.27
C VAL A 176 -16.75 -24.28 -5.18
N LEU A 177 -16.76 -23.60 -4.02
CA LEU A 177 -17.68 -23.92 -2.92
C LEU A 177 -19.16 -23.76 -3.28
N ARG A 178 -19.49 -22.90 -4.25
CA ARG A 178 -20.86 -22.71 -4.74
C ARG A 178 -21.21 -23.64 -5.90
N GLY A 179 -20.25 -24.41 -6.42
CA GLY A 179 -20.43 -25.24 -7.61
C GLY A 179 -20.58 -24.41 -8.89
N GLU A 180 -20.07 -23.19 -8.90
CA GLU A 180 -19.99 -22.36 -10.11
C GLU A 180 -18.87 -22.93 -11.02
N PRO A 181 -19.06 -22.99 -12.34
CA PRO A 181 -18.04 -23.51 -13.24
C PRO A 181 -16.78 -22.63 -13.16
N THR A 182 -15.67 -23.23 -12.75
CA THR A 182 -14.33 -22.62 -12.77
C THR A 182 -14.00 -22.22 -14.22
N GLY A 183 -13.86 -20.91 -14.43
CA GLY A 183 -13.85 -20.29 -15.75
C GLY A 183 -12.57 -20.50 -16.56
N GLU A 184 -12.42 -21.68 -17.17
CA GLU A 184 -11.55 -21.87 -18.34
C GLU A 184 -12.33 -22.12 -19.65
N ASP A 185 -13.66 -22.26 -19.58
CA ASP A 185 -14.52 -22.59 -20.76
C ASP A 185 -15.36 -21.41 -21.30
N GLN A 186 -15.08 -20.16 -20.91
CA GLN A 186 -15.90 -18.99 -21.32
C GLN A 186 -15.20 -17.98 -22.23
N LEU A 187 -14.10 -18.34 -22.91
CA LEU A 187 -13.48 -17.49 -23.94
C LEU A 187 -13.73 -17.91 -25.40
N GLU A 188 -14.58 -18.91 -25.65
CA GLU A 188 -15.15 -19.13 -26.99
C GLU A 188 -16.61 -18.68 -27.02
N GLY A 189 -16.86 -17.49 -27.58
CA GLY A 189 -18.21 -17.15 -28.07
C GLY A 189 -18.86 -15.86 -27.57
N VAL A 190 -18.10 -14.82 -27.19
CA VAL A 190 -18.62 -13.44 -27.32
C VAL A 190 -18.23 -12.93 -28.71
N GLU A 191 -19.04 -13.30 -29.70
CA GLU A 191 -19.16 -12.48 -30.90
C GLU A 191 -19.99 -11.26 -30.50
N THR A 192 -19.32 -10.15 -30.17
CA THR A 192 -20.00 -8.86 -30.17
C THR A 192 -20.34 -8.52 -31.62
N SER A 193 -21.52 -8.91 -32.08
CA SER A 193 -22.12 -8.29 -33.26
C SER A 193 -22.45 -6.84 -32.88
N PHE A 194 -21.50 -5.97 -33.18
CA PHE A 194 -21.70 -4.53 -33.16
C PHE A 194 -22.61 -4.19 -34.33
N ASP A 195 -23.91 -4.12 -34.05
CA ASP A 195 -24.91 -3.62 -35.01
C ASP A 195 -24.69 -2.10 -35.11
N GLU A 196 -23.88 -1.70 -36.09
CA GLU A 196 -23.48 -0.32 -36.36
C GLU A 196 -24.62 0.43 -37.06
N SER A 197 -25.74 0.60 -36.37
CA SER A 197 -26.80 1.53 -36.76
C SER A 197 -27.56 1.94 -35.50
N PRO A 198 -27.38 3.19 -35.00
CA PRO A 198 -28.18 3.67 -33.89
C PRO A 198 -29.68 3.66 -34.28
N PRO A 199 -30.58 3.37 -33.32
CA PRO A 199 -32.02 3.50 -33.55
C PRO A 199 -32.35 4.94 -33.99
N PRO A 200 -33.32 5.14 -34.91
CA PRO A 200 -33.60 6.45 -35.54
C PRO A 200 -34.05 7.53 -34.55
N GLU A 201 -34.37 7.17 -33.30
CA GLU A 201 -34.71 8.12 -32.24
C GLU A 201 -33.48 8.84 -31.69
N VAL A 202 -32.27 8.27 -31.82
CA VAL A 202 -31.03 8.87 -31.30
C VAL A 202 -30.42 9.88 -32.28
N GLU A 203 -30.65 9.72 -33.59
CA GLU A 203 -30.16 10.67 -34.60
C GLU A 203 -30.80 12.06 -34.47
N ALA A 204 -32.08 12.11 -34.09
CA ALA A 204 -32.81 13.37 -33.92
C ALA A 204 -32.26 14.20 -32.75
N ASP A 205 -32.01 13.54 -31.60
CA ASP A 205 -31.46 14.21 -30.41
C ASP A 205 -30.02 14.70 -30.64
N VAL A 206 -29.19 13.93 -31.35
CA VAL A 206 -27.82 14.32 -31.67
C VAL A 206 -27.79 15.53 -32.61
N GLN A 207 -28.68 15.59 -33.61
CA GLN A 207 -28.75 16.72 -34.54
C GLN A 207 -29.21 18.01 -33.85
N GLU A 208 -30.21 17.93 -32.95
CA GLU A 208 -30.65 19.09 -32.16
C GLU A 208 -29.53 19.64 -31.26
N THR A 209 -28.75 18.74 -30.67
CA THR A 209 -27.63 19.13 -29.79
C THR A 209 -26.50 19.80 -30.57
N VAL A 210 -26.22 19.34 -31.79
CA VAL A 210 -25.18 19.92 -32.66
C VAL A 210 -25.59 21.32 -33.17
N ASP A 211 -26.86 21.51 -33.55
CA ASP A 211 -27.36 22.81 -34.02
C ASP A 211 -27.37 23.85 -32.89
N ALA A 212 -27.67 23.45 -31.65
CA ALA A 212 -27.62 24.33 -30.48
C ALA A 212 -26.19 24.77 -30.13
N VAL A 213 -25.18 23.93 -30.38
CA VAL A 213 -23.77 24.23 -30.08
C VAL A 213 -23.11 25.07 -31.18
N MET A 214 -23.57 24.96 -32.43
CA MET A 214 -22.98 25.67 -33.58
C MET A 214 -23.74 26.96 -33.95
N GLY A 215 -24.82 27.29 -33.23
CA GLY A 215 -25.72 28.41 -33.56
C GLY A 215 -25.49 29.74 -32.82
N ASP A 216 -24.49 29.85 -31.94
CA ASP A 216 -24.33 31.04 -31.05
C ASP A 216 -23.10 31.91 -31.36
N ASP A 217 -22.64 31.92 -32.62
CA ASP A 217 -21.55 32.80 -33.06
C ASP A 217 -21.83 33.31 -34.48
N GLU A 218 -22.77 34.25 -34.68
CA GLU A 218 -22.73 35.32 -35.71
C GLU A 218 -23.85 36.34 -35.44
N ASP A 219 -23.53 37.51 -34.86
CA ASP A 219 -24.09 38.84 -35.23
C ASP A 219 -23.69 39.94 -34.21
N GLU A 220 -22.41 40.36 -34.23
CA GLU A 220 -22.04 41.74 -33.85
C GLU A 220 -21.22 42.35 -35.00
N ALA A 221 -21.93 42.75 -36.05
CA ALA A 221 -21.38 43.60 -37.11
C ALA A 221 -22.33 44.77 -37.41
N ASP A 222 -21.97 45.92 -36.86
CA ASP A 222 -22.16 47.29 -37.35
C ASP A 222 -23.57 47.76 -37.74
N SER A 223 -24.09 48.75 -36.99
CA SER A 223 -24.97 49.80 -37.54
C SER A 223 -25.00 51.06 -36.65
N GLN A 224 -24.23 52.07 -37.09
CA GLN A 224 -24.44 53.53 -37.06
C GLN A 224 -24.93 54.25 -35.79
#